data_AF-A0A7Y0N2L9-F1
#
_entry.id   AF-A0A7Y0N2L9-F1
#
_cell.length_a   1.000
_cell.length_b   1.000
_cell.length_c   1.000
_cell.angle_alpha   90.00
_cell.angle_beta   90.00
_cell.angle_gamma   90.00
#
_symmetry.space_group_name_H-M   'P 1'
#
loop_
_entity.id
_entity.type
_entity.pdbx_description
1 polymer ?
#
loop_
_entity_poly.entity_id
_entity_poly.type
_entity_poly.pdbx_seq_one_letter_code
_entity_poly.pdbx_strand_id
1 'polypeptide(L)'
;LPNNDQVVAFGYSGAGIVWNKDYLAANHLPEPKRFQDLTNPLYFGHVTMSTPSRSGTTQLMVESVLSQYGWQEGWRILLNVGANLATISSRSLGVADYIAKGKFGIGPTIDSYALIAQRKFDYVGFAYDQDFTLMPTYIAQINRGKSDKLAESFIAHLLSKEVQEQMESSTFSKTALDD
;
A
#
# COMPACT_ATOMS: atom_id res chain seq x y z
N LEU A 1 9.56 14.63 -6.61
CA LEU A 1 8.56 15.01 -5.58
C LEU A 1 7.92 16.34 -6.00
N PRO A 2 6.65 16.58 -5.69
CA PRO A 2 5.99 17.87 -5.94
C PRO A 2 6.72 19.04 -5.25
N ASN A 3 6.50 20.27 -5.73
CA ASN A 3 7.15 21.45 -5.16
C ASN A 3 6.69 21.67 -3.70
N ASN A 4 7.65 21.81 -2.78
CA ASN A 4 7.40 22.00 -1.35
C ASN A 4 6.63 23.30 -1.04
N ASP A 5 6.62 24.26 -1.97
CA ASP A 5 5.83 25.49 -1.85
C ASP A 5 4.33 25.30 -2.19
N GLN A 6 3.95 24.12 -2.69
CA GLN A 6 2.58 23.82 -3.14
C GLN A 6 1.89 22.73 -2.33
N VAL A 7 2.65 21.81 -1.76
CA VAL A 7 2.14 20.70 -0.94
C VAL A 7 3.05 20.47 0.26
N VAL A 8 2.48 19.92 1.33
CA VAL A 8 3.25 19.48 2.49
C VAL A 8 2.99 18.01 2.74
N ALA A 9 4.04 17.24 3.06
CA ALA A 9 3.88 15.88 3.54
C ALA A 9 3.43 15.94 5.00
N PHE A 10 2.41 15.16 5.38
CA PHE A 10 1.96 15.07 6.77
C PHE A 10 2.16 13.70 7.40
N GLY A 11 2.69 12.74 6.65
CA GLY A 11 3.04 11.40 7.12
C GLY A 11 3.45 10.51 5.95
N TYR A 12 3.94 9.31 6.25
CA TYR A 12 4.40 8.34 5.26
C TYR A 12 3.57 7.06 5.30
N SER A 13 3.56 6.35 4.18
CA SER A 13 3.03 5.00 4.06
C SER A 13 4.08 4.07 3.48
N GLY A 14 4.21 2.90 4.09
CA GLY A 14 4.80 1.73 3.46
C GLY A 14 3.80 0.98 2.59
N ALA A 15 4.33 0.04 1.82
CA ALA A 15 3.54 -0.98 1.15
C ALA A 15 4.16 -2.35 1.42
N GLY A 16 3.36 -3.38 1.19
CA GLY A 16 3.78 -4.73 1.46
C GLY A 16 2.77 -5.74 0.95
N ILE A 17 2.92 -6.97 1.42
CA ILE A 17 2.07 -8.08 1.03
C ILE A 17 1.15 -8.44 2.18
N VAL A 18 -0.14 -8.50 1.91
CA VAL A 18 -1.16 -9.01 2.84
C VAL A 18 -1.59 -10.40 2.40
N TRP A 19 -1.80 -11.30 3.36
CA TRP A 19 -2.28 -12.66 3.10
C TRP A 19 -3.29 -13.14 4.12
N ASN A 20 -4.02 -14.20 3.77
CA ASN A 20 -4.94 -14.91 4.65
C ASN A 20 -4.30 -16.24 5.07
N LYS A 21 -3.96 -16.39 6.35
CA LYS A 21 -3.26 -17.55 6.91
C LYS A 21 -4.04 -18.85 6.71
N ASP A 22 -5.36 -18.83 6.92
CA ASP A 22 -6.21 -20.01 6.75
C ASP A 22 -6.26 -20.43 5.28
N TYR A 23 -6.33 -19.46 4.36
CA TYR A 23 -6.27 -19.74 2.92
C TYR A 23 -4.92 -20.36 2.53
N LEU A 24 -3.80 -19.79 3.00
CA LEU A 24 -2.47 -20.31 2.70
C LEU A 24 -2.29 -21.74 3.24
N ALA A 25 -2.73 -22.00 4.47
CA ALA A 25 -2.69 -23.33 5.08
C ALA A 25 -3.51 -24.34 4.27
N ALA A 26 -4.74 -23.99 3.87
CA ALA A 26 -5.61 -24.87 3.09
C ALA A 26 -5.05 -25.20 1.70
N ASN A 27 -4.28 -24.29 1.11
CA ASN A 27 -3.67 -24.45 -0.22
C ASN A 27 -2.19 -24.85 -0.18
N HIS A 28 -1.62 -25.10 1.00
CA HIS A 28 -0.21 -25.45 1.21
C HIS A 28 0.78 -24.42 0.64
N LEU A 29 0.45 -23.14 0.78
CA LEU A 29 1.24 -22.03 0.25
C LEU A 29 2.13 -21.40 1.33
N PRO A 30 3.40 -21.08 1.03
CA PRO A 30 4.26 -20.33 1.95
C PRO A 30 3.86 -18.86 2.02
N GLU A 31 4.15 -18.22 3.16
CA GLU A 31 3.97 -16.77 3.33
C GLU A 31 4.99 -15.99 2.47
N PRO A 32 4.52 -15.12 1.55
CA PRO A 32 5.41 -14.23 0.81
C PRO A 32 5.91 -13.09 1.71
N LYS A 33 7.13 -12.61 1.45
CA LYS A 33 7.74 -11.52 2.22
C LYS A 33 7.86 -10.22 1.44
N ARG A 34 7.96 -10.30 0.10
CA ARG A 34 8.20 -9.16 -0.79
C ARG A 34 7.47 -9.32 -2.12
N PHE A 35 7.32 -8.24 -2.87
CA PHE A 35 6.61 -8.25 -4.15
C PHE A 35 7.21 -9.25 -5.16
N GLN A 36 8.53 -9.40 -5.19
CA GLN A 36 9.20 -10.35 -6.09
C GLN A 36 8.80 -11.81 -5.83
N ASP A 37 8.46 -12.18 -4.59
CA ASP A 37 8.06 -13.55 -4.25
C ASP A 37 6.78 -13.96 -4.98
N LEU A 38 5.92 -12.98 -5.32
CA LEU A 38 4.69 -13.20 -6.08
C LEU A 38 4.92 -13.71 -7.51
N THR A 39 6.16 -13.71 -8.00
CA THR A 39 6.53 -14.30 -9.30
C THR A 39 6.56 -15.83 -9.26
N ASN A 40 6.59 -16.44 -8.06
CA ASN A 40 6.67 -17.88 -7.92
C ASN A 40 5.40 -18.56 -8.47
N PRO A 41 5.51 -19.51 -9.43
CA PRO A 41 4.35 -20.14 -10.06
C PRO A 41 3.44 -20.90 -9.08
N LEU A 42 3.92 -21.26 -7.88
CA LEU A 42 3.08 -21.86 -6.84
C LEU A 42 1.92 -20.93 -6.41
N TYR A 43 2.02 -19.63 -6.67
CA TYR A 43 0.97 -18.66 -6.36
C TYR A 43 -0.04 -18.45 -7.50
N PHE A 44 0.06 -19.20 -8.61
CA PHE A 44 -0.85 -19.09 -9.74
C PHE A 44 -2.32 -19.25 -9.30
N GLY A 45 -3.15 -18.25 -9.58
CA GLY A 45 -4.57 -18.26 -9.21
C GLY A 45 -4.84 -17.94 -7.73
N HIS A 46 -3.82 -17.62 -6.93
CA HIS A 46 -3.94 -17.27 -5.52
C HIS A 46 -3.70 -15.78 -5.23
N VAL A 47 -3.12 -15.05 -6.19
CA VAL A 47 -2.80 -13.62 -6.07
C VAL A 47 -3.89 -12.74 -6.67
N THR A 48 -4.21 -11.63 -6.01
CA THR A 48 -4.97 -10.53 -6.64
C THR A 48 -4.25 -9.21 -6.46
N MET A 49 -4.39 -8.32 -7.44
CA MET A 49 -3.81 -6.98 -7.42
C MET A 49 -4.81 -6.00 -8.07
N SER A 50 -4.86 -4.75 -7.64
CA SER A 50 -5.62 -3.73 -8.39
C SER A 50 -4.91 -3.30 -9.68
N THR A 51 -5.64 -2.70 -10.62
CA THR A 51 -4.98 -2.11 -11.80
C THR A 51 -4.18 -0.85 -11.43
N PRO A 52 -2.91 -0.68 -11.90
CA PRO A 52 -2.14 0.55 -11.71
C PRO A 52 -2.87 1.80 -12.19
N SER A 53 -3.63 1.70 -13.29
CA SER A 53 -4.38 2.83 -13.87
C SER A 53 -5.53 3.35 -13.00
N ARG A 54 -5.91 2.65 -11.93
CA ARG A 54 -7.00 3.05 -11.02
C ARG A 54 -6.61 2.97 -9.54
N SER A 55 -5.32 2.78 -9.25
CA SER A 55 -4.78 2.58 -7.91
C SER A 55 -3.42 3.27 -7.80
N GLY A 56 -3.36 4.42 -7.13
CA GLY A 56 -2.09 5.13 -6.91
C GLY A 56 -1.08 4.27 -6.14
N THR A 57 -1.55 3.49 -5.16
CA THR A 57 -0.73 2.51 -4.44
C THR A 57 -0.13 1.44 -5.36
N THR A 58 -0.91 0.89 -6.29
CA THR A 58 -0.38 -0.11 -7.22
C THR A 58 0.54 0.53 -8.24
N GLN A 59 0.20 1.72 -8.73
CA GLN A 59 1.08 2.48 -9.61
C GLN A 59 2.46 2.68 -8.96
N LEU A 60 2.50 3.10 -7.69
CA LEU A 60 3.75 3.31 -6.98
C LEU A 60 4.51 2.01 -6.70
N MET A 61 3.82 0.88 -6.48
CA MET A 61 4.49 -0.43 -6.42
C MET A 61 5.10 -0.83 -7.77
N VAL A 62 4.40 -0.60 -8.88
CA VAL A 62 4.95 -0.83 -10.22
C VAL A 62 6.18 0.05 -10.46
N GLU A 63 6.08 1.34 -10.14
CA GLU A 63 7.19 2.29 -10.27
C GLU A 63 8.37 1.91 -9.36
N SER A 64 8.12 1.45 -8.13
CA SER A 64 9.17 0.99 -7.20
C SER A 64 9.90 -0.23 -7.75
N VAL A 65 9.18 -1.21 -8.29
CA VAL A 65 9.79 -2.39 -8.94
C VAL A 65 10.64 -1.97 -10.13
N LEU A 66 10.15 -1.07 -10.99
CA LEU A 66 10.92 -0.59 -12.15
C LEU A 66 12.15 0.23 -11.74
N SER A 67 12.02 1.06 -10.70
CA SER A 67 13.11 1.87 -10.15
C SER A 67 14.23 0.99 -9.59
N GLN A 68 13.86 -0.04 -8.83
CA GLN A 68 14.83 -0.89 -8.14
C GLN A 68 15.50 -1.91 -9.06
N TYR A 69 14.73 -2.59 -9.90
CA TYR A 69 15.23 -3.69 -10.73
C TYR A 69 15.63 -3.22 -12.14
N GLY A 70 15.35 -1.97 -12.49
CA GLY A 70 15.54 -1.45 -13.84
C GLY A 70 14.48 -1.96 -14.82
N TRP A 71 14.52 -1.45 -16.05
CA TRP A 71 13.45 -1.65 -17.04
C TRP A 71 13.20 -3.12 -17.39
N GLN A 72 14.24 -3.84 -17.83
CA GLN A 72 14.08 -5.21 -18.33
C GLN A 72 13.67 -6.19 -17.23
N GLU A 73 14.40 -6.20 -16.12
CA GLU A 73 14.13 -7.12 -15.01
C GLU A 73 12.85 -6.73 -14.26
N GLY A 74 12.59 -5.44 -14.07
CA GLY A 74 11.35 -4.96 -13.47
C GLY A 74 10.12 -5.39 -14.27
N TRP A 75 10.12 -5.24 -15.60
CA TRP A 75 9.02 -5.74 -16.43
C TRP A 75 8.92 -7.27 -16.40
N ARG A 76 10.03 -8.00 -16.35
CA ARG A 76 10.00 -9.46 -16.18
C ARG A 76 9.29 -9.85 -14.88
N ILE A 77 9.59 -9.18 -13.76
CA ILE A 77 8.91 -9.40 -12.48
C ILE A 77 7.42 -9.09 -12.62
N LEU A 78 7.07 -7.91 -13.11
CA LEU A 78 5.67 -7.47 -13.24
C LEU A 78 4.83 -8.41 -14.11
N LEU A 79 5.38 -8.89 -15.22
CA LEU A 79 4.70 -9.83 -16.11
C LEU A 79 4.50 -11.19 -15.46
N ASN A 80 5.50 -11.70 -14.72
CA ASN A 80 5.37 -12.97 -14.00
C ASN A 80 4.38 -12.87 -12.83
N VAL A 81 4.35 -11.76 -12.09
CA VAL A 81 3.30 -11.51 -11.10
C VAL A 81 1.94 -11.46 -11.80
N GLY A 82 1.85 -10.75 -12.92
CA GLY A 82 0.65 -10.66 -13.76
C GLY A 82 0.12 -12.04 -14.18
N ALA A 83 1.01 -12.95 -14.56
CA ALA A 83 0.67 -14.32 -14.95
C ALA A 83 0.11 -15.15 -13.78
N ASN A 84 0.48 -14.84 -12.54
CA ASN A 84 -0.04 -15.51 -11.35
C ASN A 84 -1.37 -14.94 -10.83
N LEU A 85 -1.81 -13.79 -11.35
CA LEU A 85 -3.04 -13.15 -10.87
C LEU A 85 -4.26 -13.99 -11.20
N ALA A 86 -5.05 -14.29 -10.18
CA ALA A 86 -6.40 -14.86 -10.33
C ALA A 86 -7.36 -13.82 -10.92
N THR A 87 -7.21 -12.57 -10.52
CA THR A 87 -8.01 -11.45 -11.01
C THR A 87 -7.35 -10.11 -10.72
N ILE A 88 -7.76 -9.10 -11.48
CA ILE A 88 -7.37 -7.70 -11.29
C ILE A 88 -8.54 -6.94 -10.66
N SER A 89 -8.34 -6.42 -9.45
CA SER A 89 -9.32 -5.58 -8.76
C SER A 89 -9.46 -4.20 -9.41
N SER A 90 -10.67 -3.64 -9.40
CA SER A 90 -10.92 -2.29 -9.89
C SER A 90 -10.49 -1.18 -8.91
N ARG A 91 -10.22 -1.51 -7.63
CA ARG A 91 -9.86 -0.56 -6.56
C ARG A 91 -8.84 -1.17 -5.59
N SER A 92 -7.93 -0.36 -5.05
CA SER A 92 -6.86 -0.80 -4.13
C SER A 92 -7.40 -1.41 -2.83
N LEU A 93 -8.38 -0.75 -2.20
CA LEU A 93 -9.05 -1.25 -0.99
C LEU A 93 -9.64 -2.66 -1.17
N GLY A 94 -10.04 -2.98 -2.41
CA GLY A 94 -10.61 -4.29 -2.73
C GLY A 94 -9.64 -5.44 -2.47
N VAL A 95 -8.32 -5.22 -2.57
CA VAL A 95 -7.32 -6.26 -2.37
C VAL A 95 -7.36 -6.77 -0.92
N ALA A 96 -7.13 -5.90 0.07
CA ALA A 96 -7.13 -6.28 1.48
C ALA A 96 -8.48 -6.88 1.93
N ASP A 97 -9.61 -6.37 1.43
CA ASP A 97 -10.93 -6.93 1.71
C ASP A 97 -11.13 -8.33 1.11
N TYR A 98 -10.64 -8.59 -0.11
CA TYR A 98 -10.70 -9.92 -0.72
C TYR A 98 -9.83 -10.93 0.03
N ILE A 99 -8.66 -10.52 0.50
CA ILE A 99 -7.78 -11.36 1.31
C ILE A 99 -8.42 -11.66 2.66
N ALA A 100 -8.92 -10.63 3.36
CA ALA A 100 -9.61 -10.83 4.64
C ALA A 100 -10.83 -11.75 4.51
N LYS A 101 -11.56 -11.71 3.38
CA LYS A 101 -12.70 -12.61 3.13
C LYS A 101 -12.32 -14.00 2.61
N GLY A 102 -11.03 -14.28 2.42
CA GLY A 102 -10.54 -15.55 1.88
C GLY A 102 -10.94 -15.81 0.43
N LYS A 103 -11.30 -14.77 -0.33
CA LYS A 103 -11.62 -14.91 -1.77
C LYS A 103 -10.36 -15.21 -2.59
N PHE A 104 -9.24 -14.62 -2.19
CA PHE A 104 -7.90 -14.89 -2.70
C PHE A 104 -6.95 -14.99 -1.51
N GLY A 105 -5.77 -15.57 -1.73
CA GLY A 105 -4.82 -15.84 -0.65
C GLY A 105 -3.88 -14.68 -0.35
N ILE A 106 -3.47 -13.94 -1.39
CA ILE A 106 -2.34 -13.01 -1.31
C ILE A 106 -2.62 -11.77 -2.17
N GLY A 107 -2.18 -10.59 -1.71
CA GLY A 107 -2.15 -9.42 -2.57
C GLY A 107 -1.24 -8.30 -2.05
N PRO A 108 -0.69 -7.48 -2.95
CA PRO A 108 0.05 -6.28 -2.56
C PRO A 108 -0.90 -5.16 -2.12
N THR A 109 -0.58 -4.47 -1.04
CA THR A 109 -1.41 -3.38 -0.48
C THR A 109 -0.55 -2.32 0.22
N ILE A 110 -1.15 -1.14 0.46
CA ILE A 110 -0.61 -0.16 1.40
C ILE A 110 -0.80 -0.64 2.83
N ASP A 111 0.14 -0.28 3.70
CA ASP A 111 0.18 -0.65 5.12
C ASP A 111 -1.12 -0.36 5.88
N SER A 112 -1.69 0.83 5.74
CA SER A 112 -2.91 1.24 6.44
C SER A 112 -4.07 0.27 6.24
N TYR A 113 -4.29 -0.23 5.02
CA TYR A 113 -5.34 -1.22 4.76
C TYR A 113 -5.00 -2.59 5.35
N ALA A 114 -3.73 -3.01 5.30
CA ALA A 114 -3.30 -4.27 5.88
C ALA A 114 -3.42 -4.25 7.42
N LEU A 115 -2.93 -3.20 8.06
CA LEU A 115 -2.96 -3.03 9.52
C LEU A 115 -4.39 -2.92 10.05
N ILE A 116 -5.30 -2.25 9.33
CA ILE A 116 -6.72 -2.22 9.68
C ILE A 116 -7.34 -3.63 9.59
N ALA A 117 -7.02 -4.38 8.52
CA ALA A 117 -7.53 -5.74 8.37
C ALA A 117 -6.97 -6.70 9.43
N GLN A 118 -5.67 -6.62 9.71
CA GLN A 118 -4.98 -7.42 10.73
C GLN A 118 -5.49 -7.13 12.14
N ARG A 119 -5.78 -5.86 12.48
CA ARG A 119 -6.42 -5.50 13.76
C ARG A 119 -7.83 -6.08 13.92
N LYS A 120 -8.52 -6.35 12.81
CA LYS A 120 -9.88 -6.89 12.81
C LYS A 120 -9.91 -8.43 12.76
N PHE A 121 -8.89 -9.05 12.18
CA PHE A 121 -8.86 -10.47 11.87
C PHE A 121 -7.47 -11.08 12.11
N ASP A 122 -7.35 -11.94 13.13
CA ASP A 122 -6.06 -12.54 13.55
C ASP A 122 -5.43 -13.46 12.49
N TYR A 123 -6.26 -13.98 11.57
CA TYR A 123 -5.84 -14.80 10.43
C TYR A 123 -5.34 -13.97 9.23
N VAL A 124 -5.37 -12.63 9.30
CA VAL A 124 -4.74 -11.78 8.29
C VAL A 124 -3.28 -11.54 8.69
N GLY A 125 -2.36 -11.83 7.78
CA GLY A 125 -0.94 -11.55 7.92
C GLY A 125 -0.51 -10.41 7.01
N PHE A 126 0.57 -9.73 7.38
CA PHE A 126 1.17 -8.65 6.59
C PHE A 126 2.69 -8.63 6.79
N ALA A 127 3.41 -8.36 5.70
CA ALA A 127 4.85 -8.09 5.71
C ALA A 127 5.11 -6.85 4.86
N TYR A 128 5.86 -5.90 5.42
CA TYR A 128 6.40 -4.78 4.66
C TYR A 128 7.36 -5.30 3.59
N ASP A 129 7.20 -4.81 2.37
CA ASP A 129 8.20 -5.02 1.35
C ASP A 129 9.36 -4.05 1.61
N GLN A 130 10.48 -4.57 2.11
CA GLN A 130 11.68 -3.78 2.46
C GLN A 130 12.28 -3.07 1.25
N ASP A 131 11.95 -3.56 0.05
CA ASP A 131 12.38 -3.02 -1.22
C ASP A 131 11.48 -1.87 -1.72
N PHE A 132 10.37 -1.60 -1.01
CA PHE A 132 9.42 -0.58 -1.38
C PHE A 132 9.87 0.82 -0.96
N THR A 133 9.72 1.78 -1.88
CA THR A 133 10.00 3.19 -1.59
C THR A 133 8.90 3.78 -0.69
N LEU A 134 9.26 4.26 0.50
CA LEU A 134 8.37 4.99 1.41
C LEU A 134 7.61 6.10 0.68
N MET A 135 6.29 6.10 0.83
CA MET A 135 5.39 7.02 0.13
C MET A 135 4.98 8.19 1.02
N PRO A 136 5.38 9.42 0.70
CA PRO A 136 4.84 10.60 1.38
C PRO A 136 3.35 10.76 1.08
N THR A 137 2.58 11.07 2.13
CA THR A 137 1.18 11.45 2.04
C THR A 137 1.09 12.97 2.07
N TYR A 138 0.62 13.56 0.97
CA TYR A 138 0.58 14.99 0.81
C TYR A 138 -0.79 15.59 1.14
N ILE A 139 -0.76 16.81 1.65
CA ILE A 139 -1.92 17.69 1.75
C ILE A 139 -1.60 19.04 1.09
N ALA A 140 -2.62 19.64 0.49
CA ALA A 140 -2.51 20.94 -0.18
C ALA A 140 -3.85 21.71 -0.09
N GLN A 141 -3.76 23.04 -0.10
CA GLN A 141 -4.91 23.91 -0.25
C GLN A 141 -5.18 24.19 -1.74
N ILE A 142 -6.44 24.09 -2.16
CA ILE A 142 -6.83 24.48 -3.53
C ILE A 142 -6.71 25.99 -3.67
N ASN A 143 -5.96 26.45 -4.68
CA ASN A 143 -5.84 27.87 -4.99
C ASN A 143 -7.17 28.42 -5.53
N ARG A 144 -7.87 29.22 -4.72
CA ARG A 144 -9.09 29.95 -5.09
C ARG A 144 -8.88 31.47 -5.17
N GLY A 145 -7.63 31.93 -5.21
CA GLY A 145 -7.28 33.35 -5.25
C GLY A 145 -7.47 34.11 -3.94
N LYS A 146 -7.83 33.42 -2.84
CA LYS A 146 -7.94 33.97 -1.49
C LYS A 146 -7.37 32.97 -0.49
N SER A 147 -6.73 33.48 0.57
CA SER A 147 -6.34 32.68 1.74
C SER A 147 -7.60 32.11 2.41
N ASP A 148 -7.50 30.86 2.85
CA ASP A 148 -8.56 30.13 3.54
C ASP A 148 -8.02 29.70 4.90
N LYS A 149 -8.31 30.52 5.92
CA LYS A 149 -7.81 30.31 7.28
C LYS A 149 -8.23 28.97 7.87
N LEU A 150 -9.35 28.39 7.42
CA LEU A 150 -9.78 27.07 7.89
C LEU A 150 -8.91 25.97 7.29
N ALA A 151 -8.59 26.07 5.99
CA ALA A 151 -7.67 25.14 5.34
C ALA A 151 -6.27 25.22 5.96
N GLU A 152 -5.76 26.43 6.18
CA GLU A 152 -4.47 26.68 6.83
C GLU A 152 -4.43 26.09 8.25
N SER A 153 -5.49 26.33 9.05
CA SER A 153 -5.61 25.80 10.41
C SER A 153 -5.70 24.26 10.42
N PHE A 154 -6.42 23.67 9.48
CA PHE A 154 -6.53 22.22 9.35
C PHE A 154 -5.18 21.57 9.01
N ILE A 155 -4.42 22.16 8.07
CA ILE A 155 -3.07 21.71 7.73
C ILE A 155 -2.16 21.84 8.95
N ALA A 156 -2.19 22.98 9.65
CA ALA A 156 -1.40 23.19 10.87
C ALA A 156 -1.74 22.19 11.98
N HIS A 157 -3.02 21.83 12.13
CA HIS A 157 -3.45 20.83 13.10
C HIS A 157 -2.96 19.42 12.74
N LEU A 158 -3.04 19.02 11.46
CA LEU A 158 -2.48 17.73 11.00
C LEU A 158 -0.97 17.61 11.24
N LEU A 159 -0.25 18.72 11.15
CA LEU A 159 1.20 18.79 11.41
C LEU A 159 1.54 19.02 12.89
N SER A 160 0.54 19.16 13.77
CA SER A 160 0.78 19.38 15.18
C SER A 160 1.36 18.13 15.85
N LYS A 161 2.20 18.35 16.86
CA LYS A 161 2.81 17.27 17.65
C LYS A 161 1.78 16.27 18.18
N GLU A 162 0.63 16.76 18.66
CA GLU A 162 -0.47 15.94 19.16
C GLU A 162 -0.98 14.93 18.11
N VAL A 163 -1.19 15.38 16.86
CA VAL A 163 -1.65 14.50 15.78
C VAL A 163 -0.53 13.57 15.32
N GLN A 164 0.70 14.07 15.21
CA GLN A 164 1.85 13.29 14.76
C GLN A 164 2.15 12.13 15.72
N GLU A 165 2.10 12.35 17.03
CA GLU A 165 2.32 11.30 18.05
C GLU A 165 1.22 10.22 18.08
N GLN A 166 0.03 10.53 17.55
CA GLN A 166 -1.10 9.59 17.55
C GLN A 166 -1.29 8.87 16.21
N MET A 167 -0.52 9.20 15.17
CA MET A 167 -0.80 8.74 13.81
C MET A 167 -0.77 7.22 13.63
N GLU A 168 0.20 6.53 14.26
CA GLU A 168 0.32 5.06 14.16
C GLU A 168 -0.84 4.34 14.85
N SER A 169 -1.27 4.85 16.01
CA SER A 169 -2.34 4.23 16.80
C SER A 169 -3.74 4.57 16.28
N SER A 170 -3.88 5.67 15.55
CA SER A 170 -5.13 6.11 14.94
C SER A 170 -5.57 5.25 13.74
N THR A 171 -6.76 5.52 13.21
CA THR A 171 -7.25 4.94 11.96
C THR A 171 -6.50 5.46 10.72
N PHE A 172 -5.70 6.52 10.83
CA PHE A 172 -4.84 6.98 9.73
C PHE A 172 -3.78 5.94 9.36
N SER A 173 -3.24 5.22 10.37
CA SER A 173 -2.24 4.17 10.18
C SER A 173 -1.09 4.61 9.26
N LYS A 174 -0.52 5.79 9.59
CA LYS A 174 0.61 6.41 8.88
C LYS A 174 1.81 6.48 9.82
N THR A 175 3.01 6.44 9.25
CA THR A 175 4.25 6.80 9.95
C THR A 175 4.35 8.32 10.06
N ALA A 176 4.77 8.84 11.23
CA ALA A 176 4.91 10.27 11.44
C ALA A 176 6.07 10.87 10.62
N LEU A 177 6.18 12.19 10.58
CA LEU A 177 7.23 12.87 9.82
C LEU A 177 8.64 12.70 10.40
N ASP A 178 8.73 12.49 11.71
CA ASP A 178 9.98 12.47 12.48
C ASP A 178 10.41 11.05 12.93
N ASP A 179 9.69 10.01 12.49
CA ASP A 179 9.96 8.59 12.76
C ASP A 179 10.76 7.92 11.61
#